data_AF-A0A661VVB4-F1
#
_entry.id   AF-A0A661VVB4-F1
#
_cell.length_a   1.000
_cell.length_b   1.000
_cell.length_c   1.000
_cell.angle_alpha   90.00
_cell.angle_beta   90.00
_cell.angle_gamma   90.00
#
_symmetry.space_group_name_H-M   'P 1'
#
loop_
_entity.id
_entity.type
_entity.pdbx_description
1 polymer ?
#
loop_
_entity_poly.entity_id
_entity_poly.type
_entity_poly.pdbx_seq_one_letter_code
_entity_poly.pdbx_strand_id
1 'polypeptide(L)'
;MNIFLRELKANFKSLLIWGFIVVLFVSIGFAKFSVYADNPDMLAILDSMPQALLDAFNMQAFNLTTLSGFYGVMFTYFALIAGIAAAMWGSDIISKEERDKTVEFALTLPVTRSKLVTAKTLAALVNCSGLLLIIWGITIFSARSYQPDSEFYDFLNLSMLALFITQLIFLSIGVFLGCAMKQYKRAGSTAVSLLLATYFFSIISGIHEKLDFLKYFSPFKYFDAGMMLRESRIDV
;
A
#
# COMPACT_ATOMS: atom_id res chain seq x y z
N MET A 1 -24.72 -21.49 3.26
CA MET A 1 -23.66 -20.71 3.93
C MET A 1 -22.98 -19.82 2.90
N ASN A 2 -23.03 -18.49 3.05
CA ASN A 2 -22.39 -17.57 2.09
C ASN A 2 -20.87 -17.63 2.25
N ILE A 3 -20.18 -18.14 1.23
CA ILE A 3 -18.71 -18.27 1.17
C ILE A 3 -18.07 -16.90 1.47
N PHE A 4 -18.56 -15.84 0.83
CA PHE A 4 -18.10 -14.47 1.03
C PHE A 4 -18.11 -14.02 2.50
N LEU A 5 -19.23 -14.22 3.21
CA LEU A 5 -19.35 -13.80 4.62
C LEU A 5 -18.45 -14.63 5.56
N ARG A 6 -18.25 -15.91 5.25
CA ARG A 6 -17.31 -16.76 5.99
C ARG A 6 -15.89 -16.24 5.82
N GLU A 7 -15.50 -15.90 4.60
CA GLU A 7 -14.18 -15.37 4.28
C GLU A 7 -13.94 -14.00 4.93
N LEU A 8 -14.94 -13.12 4.92
CA LEU A 8 -14.85 -11.82 5.60
C LEU A 8 -14.60 -12.00 7.10
N LYS A 9 -15.36 -12.86 7.78
CA LYS A 9 -15.20 -13.13 9.21
C LYS A 9 -13.84 -13.77 9.54
N ALA A 10 -13.36 -14.67 8.69
CA ALA A 10 -12.06 -15.32 8.89
C ALA A 10 -10.90 -14.32 8.78
N ASN A 11 -10.98 -13.36 7.86
CA ASN A 11 -9.93 -12.38 7.63
C ASN A 11 -10.05 -11.12 8.51
N PHE A 12 -11.16 -10.93 9.23
CA PHE A 12 -11.39 -9.75 10.08
C PHE A 12 -10.29 -9.53 11.13
N LYS A 13 -9.77 -10.60 11.74
CA LYS A 13 -8.63 -10.50 12.67
C LYS A 13 -7.38 -9.94 11.98
N SER A 14 -7.11 -10.38 10.76
CA SER A 14 -5.97 -9.88 9.98
C SER A 14 -6.15 -8.41 9.62
N LEU A 15 -7.36 -8.01 9.23
CA LEU A 15 -7.69 -6.60 8.99
C LEU A 15 -7.45 -5.72 10.23
N LEU A 16 -7.84 -6.18 11.41
CA LEU A 16 -7.59 -5.45 12.66
C LEU A 16 -6.10 -5.32 12.98
N ILE A 17 -5.29 -6.36 12.74
CA ILE A 17 -3.84 -6.33 12.95
C ILE A 17 -3.19 -5.31 12.01
N TRP A 18 -3.49 -5.39 10.71
CA TRP A 18 -2.97 -4.44 9.73
C TRP A 18 -3.47 -3.01 9.99
N GLY A 19 -4.73 -2.85 10.38
CA GLY A 19 -5.30 -1.58 10.80
C GLY A 19 -4.57 -0.99 12.01
N PHE A 20 -4.27 -1.81 13.02
CA PHE A 20 -3.51 -1.37 14.19
C PHE A 20 -2.10 -0.93 13.83
N ILE A 21 -1.40 -1.68 12.96
CA ILE A 21 -0.07 -1.31 12.45
C ILE A 21 -0.12 0.05 11.74
N VAL A 22 -1.11 0.26 10.87
CA VAL A 22 -1.32 1.54 10.17
C VAL A 22 -1.59 2.67 11.16
N VAL A 23 -2.50 2.47 12.12
CA VAL A 23 -2.85 3.50 13.11
C VAL A 23 -1.63 3.91 13.92
N LEU A 24 -0.84 2.94 14.37
CA LEU A 24 0.40 3.19 15.11
C LEU A 24 1.41 3.93 14.23
N PHE A 25 1.62 3.47 12.99
CA PHE A 25 2.55 4.10 12.05
C PHE A 25 2.18 5.56 11.74
N VAL A 26 0.91 5.84 11.46
CA VAL A 26 0.41 7.20 11.20
C VAL A 26 0.55 8.08 12.44
N SER A 27 0.15 7.56 13.61
CA SER A 27 0.21 8.33 14.86
C SER A 27 1.64 8.73 15.20
N ILE A 28 2.61 7.81 15.07
CA ILE A 28 4.03 8.11 15.27
C ILE A 28 4.55 9.08 14.20
N GLY A 29 4.18 8.88 12.93
CA GLY A 29 4.58 9.76 11.84
C GLY A 29 4.16 11.21 12.11
N PHE A 30 2.88 11.44 12.39
CA PHE A 30 2.35 12.78 12.68
C PHE A 30 2.81 13.34 14.03
N ALA A 31 3.14 12.51 15.01
CA ALA A 31 3.78 12.97 16.25
C ALA A 31 5.20 13.49 16.00
N LYS A 32 5.91 12.92 15.02
CA LYS A 32 7.22 13.44 14.61
C LYS A 32 7.12 14.70 13.76
N PHE A 33 6.02 14.92 13.04
CA PHE A 33 5.83 16.12 12.21
C PHE A 33 5.95 17.41 13.02
N SER A 34 5.40 17.49 14.24
CA SER A 34 5.57 18.67 15.11
C SER A 34 7.04 18.95 15.45
N VAL A 35 7.86 17.91 15.58
CA VAL A 35 9.31 18.04 15.81
C VAL A 35 10.02 18.62 14.59
N TYR A 36 9.55 18.31 13.38
CA TYR A 36 10.11 18.81 12.13
C TYR A 36 9.62 20.22 11.76
N ALA A 37 8.35 20.53 12.00
CA ALA A 37 7.74 21.81 11.63
C ALA A 37 8.36 23.00 12.38
N ASP A 38 8.76 22.81 13.65
CA ASP A 38 9.23 23.88 14.52
C ASP A 38 10.77 23.97 14.66
N ASN A 39 11.56 23.12 13.97
CA ASN A 39 13.03 23.10 14.09
C ASN A 39 13.76 23.48 12.79
N PRO A 40 14.38 24.69 12.72
CA PRO A 40 15.22 25.11 11.59
C PRO A 40 16.42 24.20 11.36
N ASP A 41 16.98 23.60 12.42
CA ASP A 41 18.17 22.74 12.35
C ASP A 41 17.91 21.44 11.57
N MET A 42 16.66 20.95 11.54
CA MET A 42 16.32 19.78 10.72
C MET A 42 16.25 20.10 9.22
N LEU A 43 15.89 21.33 8.85
CA LEU A 43 15.94 21.78 7.46
C LEU A 43 17.38 21.84 6.96
N ALA A 44 18.31 22.32 7.79
CA ALA A 44 19.73 22.35 7.45
C ALA A 44 20.32 20.94 7.21
N ILE A 45 19.82 19.91 7.93
CA ILE A 45 20.24 18.52 7.71
C ILE A 45 19.67 17.97 6.39
N LEU A 46 18.43 18.32 6.04
CA LEU A 46 17.83 17.93 4.75
C LEU A 46 18.56 18.57 3.57
N ASP A 47 18.92 19.86 3.68
CA ASP A 47 19.72 20.57 2.68
C ASP A 47 21.15 20.01 2.55
N SER A 48 21.66 19.34 3.59
CA SER A 48 22.96 18.67 3.57
C SER A 48 22.94 17.27 2.93
N MET A 49 21.77 16.73 2.60
CA MET A 49 21.66 15.40 1.99
C MET A 49 22.06 15.42 0.50
N PRO A 50 22.71 14.35 0.00
CA PRO A 50 23.02 14.24 -1.42
C PRO A 50 21.76 14.32 -2.28
N GLN A 51 21.84 15.07 -3.38
CA GLN A 51 20.73 15.33 -4.30
C GLN A 51 20.10 14.02 -4.84
N ALA A 52 20.94 13.04 -5.17
CA ALA A 52 20.52 11.71 -5.60
C ALA A 52 19.69 10.95 -4.55
N LEU A 53 19.92 11.20 -3.26
CA LEU A 53 19.15 10.58 -2.18
C LEU A 53 17.79 11.27 -2.02
N LEU A 54 17.76 12.60 -2.16
CA LEU A 54 16.51 13.36 -2.18
C LEU A 54 15.63 12.99 -3.38
N ASP A 55 16.21 12.75 -4.56
CA ASP A 55 15.50 12.29 -5.75
C ASP A 55 14.96 10.86 -5.58
N ALA A 56 15.78 9.96 -5.05
CA ALA A 56 15.41 8.56 -4.85
C ALA A 56 14.22 8.38 -3.90
N PHE A 57 14.11 9.23 -2.87
CA PHE A 57 13.00 9.23 -1.91
C PHE A 57 11.89 10.21 -2.26
N ASN A 58 11.96 10.87 -3.42
CA ASN A 58 11.02 11.90 -3.86
C ASN A 58 10.90 13.09 -2.89
N MET A 59 11.92 13.31 -2.05
CA MET A 59 11.93 14.37 -1.04
C MET A 59 12.15 15.76 -1.65
N GLN A 60 12.65 15.88 -2.89
CA GLN A 60 12.81 17.18 -3.57
C GLN A 60 11.48 17.84 -3.94
N ALA A 61 10.42 17.05 -4.15
CA ALA A 61 9.10 17.58 -4.49
C ALA A 61 8.35 18.14 -3.27
N PHE A 62 8.77 17.79 -2.05
CA PHE A 62 8.03 18.04 -0.82
C PHE A 62 8.74 18.98 0.13
N ASN A 63 8.08 20.10 0.44
CA ASN A 63 8.48 20.91 1.58
C ASN A 63 8.02 20.20 2.87
N LEU A 64 8.97 19.60 3.60
CA LEU A 64 8.72 18.85 4.83
C LEU A 64 8.17 19.70 5.98
N THR A 65 8.20 21.03 5.87
CA THR A 65 7.52 21.96 6.80
C THR A 65 6.02 22.03 6.59
N THR A 66 5.54 21.63 5.40
CA THR A 66 4.11 21.65 5.05
C THR A 66 3.48 20.29 5.32
N LEU A 67 2.21 20.31 5.76
CA LEU A 67 1.44 19.10 6.04
C LEU A 67 1.32 18.18 4.81
N SER A 68 1.05 18.77 3.64
CA SER A 68 0.93 18.05 2.38
C SER A 68 2.26 17.44 1.94
N GLY A 69 3.37 18.16 2.12
CA GLY A 69 4.70 17.64 1.81
C GLY A 69 5.11 16.48 2.72
N PHE A 70 4.85 16.60 4.02
CA PHE A 70 5.11 15.51 4.96
C PHE A 70 4.26 14.27 4.65
N TYR A 71 2.97 14.45 4.36
CA TYR A 71 2.09 13.35 3.96
C TYR A 71 2.55 12.70 2.64
N GLY A 72 3.03 13.49 1.68
CA GLY A 72 3.58 13.00 0.41
C GLY A 72 4.79 12.09 0.59
N VAL A 73 5.69 12.38 1.53
CA VAL A 73 6.80 11.47 1.87
C VAL A 73 6.27 10.21 2.59
N MET A 74 5.27 10.35 3.44
CA MET A 74 4.63 9.21 4.12
C MET A 74 3.87 8.29 3.16
N PHE A 75 3.39 8.81 2.03
CA PHE A 75 2.64 8.07 1.01
C PHE A 75 3.36 6.80 0.55
N THR A 76 4.65 6.88 0.26
CA THR A 76 5.45 5.73 -0.18
C THR A 76 5.42 4.60 0.84
N TYR A 77 5.44 4.93 2.13
CA TYR A 77 5.34 3.94 3.21
C TYR A 77 3.92 3.36 3.33
N PHE A 78 2.87 4.18 3.13
CA PHE A 78 1.50 3.68 3.04
C PHE A 78 1.34 2.71 1.87
N ALA A 79 1.90 3.03 0.71
CA ALA A 79 1.86 2.17 -0.48
C ALA A 79 2.57 0.83 -0.21
N LEU A 80 3.71 0.84 0.49
CA LEU A 80 4.40 -0.39 0.90
C LEU A 80 3.57 -1.22 1.86
N ILE A 81 3.09 -0.64 2.96
CA ILE A 81 2.29 -1.36 3.98
C ILE A 81 1.02 -1.93 3.34
N ALA A 82 0.28 -1.11 2.59
CA ALA A 82 -0.96 -1.49 1.93
C ALA A 82 -0.72 -2.56 0.84
N GLY A 83 0.35 -2.42 0.06
CA GLY A 83 0.73 -3.38 -0.97
C GLY A 83 1.14 -4.73 -0.38
N ILE A 84 1.91 -4.75 0.72
CA ILE A 84 2.29 -5.99 1.41
C ILE A 84 1.05 -6.68 1.95
N ALA A 85 0.14 -5.94 2.62
CA ALA A 85 -1.11 -6.48 3.11
C ALA A 85 -1.97 -7.08 1.98
N ALA A 86 -2.10 -6.36 0.86
CA ALA A 86 -2.86 -6.81 -0.30
C ALA A 86 -2.25 -8.07 -0.96
N ALA A 87 -0.93 -8.09 -1.14
CA ALA A 87 -0.20 -9.25 -1.66
C ALA A 87 -0.41 -10.50 -0.79
N MET A 88 -0.28 -10.34 0.54
CA MET A 88 -0.47 -11.42 1.50
C MET A 88 -1.93 -11.91 1.53
N TRP A 89 -2.91 -11.01 1.55
CA TRP A 89 -4.33 -11.41 1.50
C TRP A 89 -4.67 -12.10 0.18
N GLY A 90 -4.09 -11.66 -0.93
CA GLY A 90 -4.25 -12.29 -2.23
C GLY A 90 -3.71 -13.71 -2.27
N SER A 91 -2.49 -13.95 -1.74
CA SER A 91 -1.92 -15.29 -1.71
C SER A 91 -2.61 -16.20 -0.70
N ASP A 92 -2.95 -15.67 0.47
CA ASP A 92 -3.52 -16.45 1.58
C ASP A 92 -4.96 -16.87 1.32
N ILE A 93 -5.75 -16.08 0.59
CA ILE A 93 -7.16 -16.40 0.35
C ILE A 93 -7.35 -17.73 -0.41
N ILE A 94 -6.38 -18.08 -1.26
CA ILE A 94 -6.32 -19.33 -2.00
C ILE A 94 -5.50 -20.38 -1.24
N SER A 95 -4.28 -20.04 -0.87
CA SER A 95 -3.32 -21.02 -0.35
C SER A 95 -3.63 -21.53 1.06
N LYS A 96 -4.47 -20.83 1.84
CA LYS A 96 -4.90 -21.32 3.16
C LYS A 96 -5.70 -22.61 3.12
N GLU A 97 -6.39 -22.90 2.00
CA GLU A 97 -7.14 -24.15 1.89
C GLU A 97 -6.21 -25.37 1.81
N GLU A 98 -5.08 -25.22 1.15
CA GLU A 98 -4.00 -26.21 1.12
C GLU A 98 -3.38 -26.38 2.51
N ARG A 99 -3.10 -25.26 3.20
CA ARG A 99 -2.56 -25.26 4.57
C ARG A 99 -3.48 -25.97 5.55
N ASP A 100 -4.77 -25.66 5.52
CA ASP A 100 -5.75 -26.14 6.49
C ASP A 100 -6.34 -27.50 6.07
N LYS A 101 -5.84 -28.10 4.96
CA LYS A 101 -6.31 -29.37 4.37
C LYS A 101 -7.82 -29.38 4.09
N THR A 102 -8.35 -28.24 3.65
CA THR A 102 -9.79 -28.06 3.38
C THR A 102 -10.15 -28.09 1.90
N VAL A 103 -9.17 -28.31 1.01
CA VAL A 103 -9.39 -28.37 -0.45
C VAL A 103 -10.42 -29.44 -0.84
N GLU A 104 -10.36 -30.63 -0.23
CA GLU A 104 -11.29 -31.73 -0.51
C GLU A 104 -12.74 -31.36 -0.14
N PHE A 105 -12.93 -30.61 0.94
CA PHE A 105 -14.24 -30.08 1.33
C PHE A 105 -14.71 -28.98 0.38
N ALA A 106 -13.81 -28.13 -0.12
CA ALA A 106 -14.16 -27.11 -1.10
C ALA A 106 -14.60 -27.74 -2.44
N LEU A 107 -14.01 -28.88 -2.82
CA LEU A 107 -14.31 -29.60 -4.07
C LEU A 107 -15.62 -30.41 -4.03
N THR A 108 -16.13 -30.74 -2.84
CA THR A 108 -17.42 -31.45 -2.68
C THR A 108 -18.62 -30.50 -2.66
N LEU A 109 -18.40 -29.18 -2.57
CA LEU A 109 -19.48 -28.21 -2.64
C LEU A 109 -20.05 -28.11 -4.06
N PRO A 110 -21.38 -28.04 -4.24
CA PRO A 110 -22.03 -27.89 -5.55
C PRO A 110 -21.91 -26.46 -6.08
N VAL A 111 -20.69 -25.95 -6.20
CA VAL A 111 -20.36 -24.60 -6.69
C VAL A 111 -19.26 -24.68 -7.73
N THR A 112 -19.33 -23.82 -8.75
CA THR A 112 -18.28 -23.76 -9.78
C THR A 112 -16.99 -23.17 -9.21
N ARG A 113 -15.84 -23.62 -9.71
CA ARG A 113 -14.51 -23.13 -9.28
C ARG A 113 -14.36 -21.61 -9.45
N SER A 114 -14.89 -21.06 -10.54
CA SER A 114 -14.91 -19.62 -10.80
C SER A 114 -15.70 -18.85 -9.73
N LYS A 115 -16.87 -19.35 -9.33
CA LYS A 115 -17.69 -18.73 -8.27
C LYS A 115 -16.99 -18.78 -6.90
N LEU A 116 -16.25 -19.84 -6.60
CA LEU A 116 -15.47 -19.96 -5.36
C LEU A 116 -14.33 -18.93 -5.31
N VAL A 117 -13.52 -18.87 -6.38
CA VAL A 117 -12.37 -17.94 -6.47
C VAL A 117 -12.85 -16.49 -6.45
N THR A 118 -13.86 -16.15 -7.27
CA THR A 118 -14.40 -14.77 -7.30
C THR A 118 -14.97 -14.33 -5.94
N ALA A 119 -15.72 -15.19 -5.24
CA ALA A 119 -16.25 -14.86 -3.92
C ALA A 119 -15.13 -14.62 -2.89
N LYS A 120 -14.05 -15.40 -2.97
CA LYS A 120 -12.84 -15.24 -2.13
C LYS A 120 -12.09 -13.96 -2.45
N THR A 121 -11.80 -13.70 -3.71
CA THR A 121 -11.12 -12.49 -4.16
C THR A 121 -11.92 -11.23 -3.79
N LEU A 122 -13.25 -11.26 -3.92
CA LEU A 122 -14.11 -10.16 -3.47
C LEU A 122 -14.02 -9.95 -1.95
N ALA A 123 -13.92 -11.01 -1.14
CA ALA A 123 -13.73 -10.87 0.30
C ALA A 123 -12.36 -10.23 0.64
N ALA A 124 -11.31 -10.59 -0.09
CA ALA A 124 -9.98 -9.96 0.06
C ALA A 124 -10.00 -8.49 -0.40
N LEU A 125 -10.76 -8.17 -1.45
CA LEU A 125 -10.98 -6.80 -1.91
C LEU A 125 -11.65 -5.94 -0.84
N VAL A 126 -12.68 -6.47 -0.15
CA VAL A 126 -13.32 -5.74 0.95
C VAL A 126 -12.34 -5.47 2.10
N ASN A 127 -11.41 -6.38 2.39
CA ASN A 127 -10.36 -6.11 3.38
C ASN A 127 -9.41 -5.00 2.91
N CYS A 128 -9.05 -4.96 1.63
CA CYS A 128 -8.24 -3.87 1.06
C CYS A 128 -8.96 -2.52 1.20
N SER A 129 -10.24 -2.46 0.82
CA SER A 129 -11.07 -1.26 1.01
C SER A 129 -11.20 -0.87 2.48
N GLY A 130 -11.37 -1.84 3.38
CA GLY A 130 -11.42 -1.61 4.82
C GLY A 130 -10.11 -1.00 5.35
N LEU A 131 -8.96 -1.52 4.91
CA LEU A 131 -7.65 -0.98 5.29
C LEU A 131 -7.47 0.44 4.76
N LEU A 132 -7.89 0.69 3.52
CA LEU A 132 -7.83 2.03 2.91
C LEU A 132 -8.66 3.04 3.71
N LEU A 133 -9.87 2.66 4.12
CA LEU A 133 -10.72 3.50 4.99
C LEU A 133 -10.08 3.76 6.35
N ILE A 134 -9.36 2.78 6.91
CA ILE A 134 -8.60 2.97 8.16
C ILE A 134 -7.50 4.00 7.94
N ILE A 135 -6.69 3.87 6.87
CA ILE A 135 -5.62 4.84 6.52
C ILE A 135 -6.23 6.23 6.37
N TRP A 136 -7.28 6.38 5.57
CA TRP A 136 -7.95 7.65 5.35
C TRP A 136 -8.49 8.27 6.64
N GLY A 137 -9.20 7.48 7.45
CA GLY A 137 -9.78 7.94 8.70
C GLY A 137 -8.73 8.39 9.72
N ILE A 138 -7.64 7.62 9.90
CA ILE A 138 -6.57 8.00 10.83
C ILE A 138 -5.78 9.20 10.31
N THR A 139 -5.53 9.31 9.01
CA THR A 139 -4.84 10.48 8.44
C THR A 139 -5.66 11.75 8.65
N ILE A 140 -6.97 11.73 8.41
CA ILE A 140 -7.84 12.88 8.71
C ILE A 140 -7.82 13.21 10.20
N PHE A 141 -7.93 12.20 11.06
CA PHE A 141 -7.90 12.39 12.50
C PHE A 141 -6.60 13.05 12.97
N SER A 142 -5.44 12.57 12.50
CA SER A 142 -4.12 13.12 12.84
C SER A 142 -3.86 14.50 12.20
N ALA A 143 -4.38 14.75 11.00
CA ALA A 143 -4.19 16.02 10.30
C ALA A 143 -4.97 17.18 10.95
N ARG A 144 -6.08 16.92 11.64
CA ARG A 144 -6.91 17.97 12.29
C ARG A 144 -6.13 18.89 13.22
N SER A 145 -5.10 18.38 13.89
CA SER A 145 -4.27 19.15 14.81
C SER A 145 -3.41 20.22 14.13
N TYR A 146 -3.29 20.17 12.79
CA TYR A 146 -2.37 20.99 12.00
C TYR A 146 -3.06 21.90 10.98
N GLN A 147 -4.36 22.19 11.16
CA GLN A 147 -5.15 23.09 10.30
C GLN A 147 -5.02 22.79 8.79
N PRO A 148 -5.52 21.63 8.31
CA PRO A 148 -5.36 21.24 6.92
C PRO A 148 -6.14 22.14 5.96
N ASP A 149 -5.49 22.57 4.88
CA ASP A 149 -6.08 23.35 3.78
C ASP A 149 -6.94 22.47 2.84
N SER A 150 -7.75 23.09 1.98
CA SER A 150 -8.57 22.36 0.99
C SER A 150 -7.73 21.52 0.03
N GLU A 151 -6.56 22.03 -0.39
CA GLU A 151 -5.64 21.31 -1.28
C GLU A 151 -5.12 20.00 -0.64
N PHE A 152 -4.97 19.97 0.69
CA PHE A 152 -4.57 18.76 1.39
C PHE A 152 -5.63 17.65 1.26
N TYR A 153 -6.91 17.99 1.33
CA TYR A 153 -7.99 17.01 1.18
C TYR A 153 -8.09 16.48 -0.26
N ASP A 154 -7.88 17.33 -1.25
CA ASP A 154 -7.83 16.90 -2.66
C ASP A 154 -6.65 15.96 -2.91
N PHE A 155 -5.47 16.32 -2.40
CA PHE A 155 -4.28 15.47 -2.46
C PHE A 155 -4.46 14.15 -1.72
N LEU A 156 -5.09 14.17 -0.54
CA LEU A 156 -5.42 12.97 0.23
C LEU A 156 -6.35 12.04 -0.55
N ASN A 157 -7.39 12.57 -1.18
CA ASN A 157 -8.34 11.77 -1.95
C ASN A 157 -7.69 11.14 -3.19
N LEU A 158 -6.84 11.91 -3.90
CA LEU A 158 -6.06 11.39 -5.03
C LEU A 158 -5.09 10.29 -4.57
N SER A 159 -4.45 10.49 -3.43
CA SER A 159 -3.57 9.50 -2.80
C SER A 159 -4.32 8.22 -2.42
N MET A 160 -5.56 8.31 -1.91
CA MET A 160 -6.37 7.12 -1.62
C MET A 160 -6.70 6.33 -2.88
N LEU A 161 -7.01 7.01 -3.98
CA LEU A 161 -7.25 6.34 -5.27
C LEU A 161 -6.00 5.61 -5.75
N ALA A 162 -4.84 6.25 -5.64
CA ALA A 162 -3.55 5.67 -6.00
C ALA A 162 -3.20 4.44 -5.14
N LEU A 163 -3.40 4.53 -3.82
CA LEU A 163 -3.22 3.41 -2.90
C LEU A 163 -4.17 2.26 -3.25
N PHE A 164 -5.42 2.56 -3.58
CA PHE A 164 -6.39 1.54 -3.97
C PHE A 164 -5.98 0.79 -5.23
N ILE A 165 -5.54 1.51 -6.28
CA ILE A 165 -5.06 0.87 -7.51
C ILE A 165 -3.80 0.03 -7.25
N THR A 166 -2.87 0.56 -6.44
CA THR A 166 -1.67 -0.17 -6.03
C THR A 166 -2.02 -1.46 -5.29
N GLN A 167 -2.97 -1.41 -4.35
CA GLN A 167 -3.49 -2.59 -3.66
C GLN A 167 -4.09 -3.60 -4.63
N LEU A 168 -4.86 -3.16 -5.62
CA LEU A 168 -5.44 -4.05 -6.64
C LEU A 168 -4.36 -4.79 -7.43
N ILE A 169 -3.31 -4.11 -7.86
CA ILE A 169 -2.20 -4.72 -8.59
C ILE A 169 -1.55 -5.83 -7.75
N PHE A 170 -1.19 -5.52 -6.50
CA PHE A 170 -0.54 -6.49 -5.62
C PHE A 170 -1.49 -7.61 -5.16
N LEU A 171 -2.78 -7.31 -4.98
CA LEU A 171 -3.80 -8.33 -4.72
C LEU A 171 -3.91 -9.31 -5.87
N SER A 172 -3.96 -8.83 -7.12
CA SER A 172 -4.01 -9.68 -8.32
C SER A 172 -2.76 -10.55 -8.45
N ILE A 173 -1.58 -9.99 -8.22
CA ILE A 173 -0.32 -10.76 -8.17
C ILE A 173 -0.37 -11.83 -7.07
N GLY A 174 -0.82 -11.47 -5.87
CA GLY A 174 -0.96 -12.39 -4.75
C GLY A 174 -1.90 -13.55 -5.06
N VAL A 175 -3.09 -13.26 -5.62
CA VAL A 175 -4.06 -14.28 -6.02
C VAL A 175 -3.48 -15.18 -7.12
N PHE A 176 -2.80 -14.61 -8.12
CA PHE A 176 -2.16 -15.37 -9.18
C PHE A 176 -1.11 -16.33 -8.63
N LEU A 177 -0.21 -15.86 -7.76
CA LEU A 177 0.81 -16.69 -7.12
C LEU A 177 0.19 -17.74 -6.18
N GLY A 178 -0.88 -17.40 -5.47
CA GLY A 178 -1.64 -18.32 -4.64
C GLY A 178 -2.27 -19.47 -5.43
N CYS A 179 -2.67 -19.22 -6.68
CA CYS A 179 -3.18 -20.24 -7.59
C CYS A 179 -2.05 -21.05 -8.27
N ALA A 180 -0.96 -20.39 -8.65
CA ALA A 180 0.13 -21.00 -9.43
C ALA A 180 1.08 -21.85 -8.58
N MET A 181 1.28 -21.50 -7.31
CA MET A 181 2.26 -22.15 -6.44
C MET A 181 1.63 -23.25 -5.59
N LYS A 182 2.25 -24.43 -5.59
CA LYS A 182 1.84 -25.61 -4.80
C LYS A 182 2.30 -25.58 -3.32
N GLN A 183 2.81 -24.45 -2.85
CA GLN A 183 3.33 -24.33 -1.49
C GLN A 183 2.89 -23.00 -0.90
N TYR A 184 1.88 -23.06 -0.02
CA TYR A 184 1.31 -21.89 0.64
C TYR A 184 2.35 -20.95 1.28
N LYS A 185 3.40 -21.46 1.95
CA LYS A 185 4.45 -20.61 2.55
C LYS A 185 5.27 -19.83 1.52
N ARG A 186 5.48 -20.42 0.33
CA ARG A 186 6.26 -19.78 -0.73
C ARG A 186 5.43 -18.75 -1.48
N ALA A 187 4.14 -18.98 -1.68
CA ALA A 187 3.26 -18.04 -2.37
C ALA A 187 3.27 -16.63 -1.76
N GLY A 188 3.05 -16.53 -0.44
CA GLY A 188 3.07 -15.24 0.25
C GLY A 188 4.46 -14.60 0.25
N SER A 189 5.52 -15.37 0.54
CA SER A 189 6.89 -14.85 0.53
C SER A 189 7.28 -14.32 -0.85
N THR A 190 6.97 -15.04 -1.93
CA THR A 190 7.28 -14.63 -3.29
C THR A 190 6.52 -13.38 -3.70
N ALA A 191 5.25 -13.24 -3.31
CA ALA A 191 4.46 -12.04 -3.58
C ALA A 191 5.08 -10.79 -2.91
N VAL A 192 5.49 -10.91 -1.64
CA VAL A 192 6.16 -9.83 -0.91
C VAL A 192 7.56 -9.54 -1.49
N SER A 193 8.32 -10.56 -1.87
CA SER A 193 9.61 -10.37 -2.53
C SER A 193 9.49 -9.64 -3.85
N LEU A 194 8.45 -9.94 -4.65
CA LEU A 194 8.19 -9.24 -5.91
C LEU A 194 7.81 -7.77 -5.67
N LEU A 195 6.99 -7.50 -4.65
CA LEU A 195 6.69 -6.13 -4.23
C LEU A 195 7.95 -5.36 -3.84
N LEU A 196 8.81 -5.94 -3.00
CA LEU A 196 10.04 -5.27 -2.60
C LEU A 196 11.00 -5.08 -3.78
N ALA A 197 11.12 -6.06 -4.69
CA ALA A 197 11.93 -5.93 -5.89
C ALA A 197 11.44 -4.78 -6.79
N THR A 198 10.12 -4.69 -7.03
CA THR A 198 9.53 -3.59 -7.80
C THR A 198 9.70 -2.23 -7.11
N TYR A 199 9.68 -2.18 -5.79
CA TYR A 199 10.02 -0.98 -5.02
C TYR A 199 11.49 -0.56 -5.21
N PHE A 200 12.45 -1.48 -5.07
CA PHE A 200 13.86 -1.19 -5.31
C PHE A 200 14.13 -0.75 -6.75
N PHE A 201 13.43 -1.33 -7.73
CA PHE A 201 13.50 -0.86 -9.12
C PHE A 201 12.98 0.58 -9.28
N SER A 202 11.96 0.98 -8.52
CA SER A 202 11.49 2.38 -8.48
C SER A 202 12.60 3.32 -8.03
N ILE A 203 13.27 2.98 -6.92
CA ILE A 203 14.38 3.76 -6.37
C ILE A 203 15.53 3.86 -7.37
N ILE A 204 15.97 2.73 -7.93
CA ILE A 204 17.10 2.67 -8.86
C ILE A 204 16.82 3.49 -10.14
N SER A 205 15.59 3.42 -10.66
CA SER A 205 15.17 4.24 -11.81
C SER A 205 14.98 5.72 -11.47
N GLY A 206 14.96 6.10 -10.19
CA GLY A 206 15.01 7.51 -9.76
C GLY A 206 16.43 8.08 -9.76
N ILE A 207 17.45 7.21 -9.60
CA ILE A 207 18.86 7.61 -9.49
C ILE A 207 19.56 7.61 -10.86
N HIS A 208 19.14 6.75 -11.79
CA HIS A 208 19.80 6.56 -13.08
C HIS A 208 18.84 6.68 -14.26
N GLU A 209 18.99 7.73 -15.08
CA GLU A 209 18.21 7.97 -16.32
C GLU A 209 18.30 6.79 -17.31
N LYS A 210 19.43 6.06 -17.35
CA LYS A 210 19.61 4.89 -18.22
C LYS A 210 18.73 3.70 -17.84
N LEU A 211 18.16 3.71 -16.63
CA LEU A 211 17.31 2.65 -16.09
C LEU A 211 15.83 3.08 -16.06
N ASP A 212 15.48 4.11 -16.81
CA ASP A 212 14.10 4.63 -16.93
C ASP A 212 13.11 3.59 -17.46
N PHE A 213 13.54 2.57 -18.21
CA PHE A 213 12.66 1.48 -18.64
C PHE A 213 12.10 0.66 -17.46
N LEU A 214 12.78 0.64 -16.30
CA LEU A 214 12.27 -0.04 -15.10
C LEU A 214 11.06 0.68 -14.48
N LYS A 215 10.81 1.94 -14.86
CA LYS A 215 9.61 2.69 -14.48
C LYS A 215 8.34 1.93 -14.87
N TYR A 216 8.32 1.30 -16.04
CA TYR A 216 7.16 0.56 -16.53
C TYR A 216 6.83 -0.70 -15.72
N PHE A 217 7.82 -1.29 -15.05
CA PHE A 217 7.67 -2.51 -14.27
C PHE A 217 7.38 -2.25 -12.79
N SER A 218 7.39 -0.99 -12.34
CA SER A 218 7.16 -0.64 -10.94
C SER A 218 5.83 0.08 -10.75
N PRO A 219 4.81 -0.58 -10.16
CA PRO A 219 3.55 0.06 -9.79
C PRO A 219 3.75 1.33 -8.95
N PHE A 220 4.84 1.42 -8.19
CA PHE A 220 5.17 2.56 -7.34
C PHE A 220 5.54 3.83 -8.10
N LYS A 221 6.01 3.71 -9.35
CA LYS A 221 6.42 4.87 -10.15
C LYS A 221 5.24 5.59 -10.80
N TYR A 222 4.18 4.85 -11.16
CA TYR A 222 2.94 5.42 -11.72
C TYR A 222 2.18 6.29 -10.70
N PHE A 223 2.44 6.08 -9.41
CA PHE A 223 1.80 6.81 -8.32
C PHE A 223 2.82 7.69 -7.59
N ASP A 224 3.57 8.48 -8.34
CA ASP A 224 4.51 9.45 -7.77
C ASP A 224 3.74 10.56 -7.02
N ALA A 225 3.88 10.54 -5.69
CA ALA A 225 3.22 11.50 -4.82
C ALA A 225 3.67 12.95 -5.10
N GLY A 226 4.88 13.17 -5.61
CA GLY A 226 5.42 14.49 -5.93
C GLY A 226 4.71 15.13 -7.12
N MET A 227 4.42 14.32 -8.15
CA MET A 227 3.61 14.76 -9.30
C MET A 227 2.14 14.92 -8.94
N MET A 228 1.59 14.01 -8.10
CA MET A 228 0.21 14.14 -7.60
C MET A 228 -0.01 15.44 -6.83
N LEU A 229 0.98 15.88 -6.04
CA LEU A 229 0.89 17.13 -5.29
C LEU A 229 1.00 18.36 -6.20
N ARG A 230 1.88 18.33 -7.21
CA ARG A 230 2.12 19.48 -8.10
C ARG A 230 1.08 19.64 -9.21
N GLU A 231 0.56 18.55 -9.74
CA GLU A 231 -0.28 18.57 -10.95
C GLU A 231 -1.72 18.12 -10.69
N SER A 232 -2.04 17.62 -9.48
CA SER A 232 -3.34 16.99 -9.14
C SER A 232 -3.75 15.90 -10.15
N ARG A 233 -2.77 15.20 -10.72
CA ARG A 233 -2.97 14.16 -11.74
C ARG A 233 -2.17 12.91 -11.40
N ILE A 234 -2.67 11.77 -11.89
CA ILE A 234 -1.98 10.49 -11.86
C ILE A 234 -1.34 10.30 -13.24
N ASP A 235 -0.05 9.98 -13.28
CA ASP A 235 0.66 9.68 -14.52
C ASP A 235 0.33 8.24 -14.91
N VAL A 236 -0.61 8.07 -15.85
CA VAL A 236 -1.10 6.77 -16.36
C VAL A 236 -0.52 6.48 -17.73
#